data_AF-A0A443IH70-F1
#
_entry.id   AF-A0A443IH70-F1
#
_cell.length_a   1.000
_cell.length_b   1.000
_cell.length_c   1.000
_cell.angle_alpha   90.00
_cell.angle_beta   90.00
_cell.angle_gamma   90.00
#
_symmetry.space_group_name_H-M   'P 1'
#
loop_
_entity.id
_entity.type
_entity.pdbx_description
1 polymer ?
#
loop_
_entity_poly.entity_id
_entity_poly.type
_entity_poly.pdbx_seq_one_letter_code
_entity_poly.pdbx_strand_id
1 'polypeptide(L)'
;MALPTNKTQHKQALNPQQIGKLLSCFDNSRGSYQVNYCMWLMWWTLARPAEATEAEWTEFDLDNALWTIPAAQMKAEENTLFPYPFKLSECYKD
;
A
#
# COMPACT_ATOMS: atom_id res chain seq x y z
N MET A 1 9.20 -21.55 26.25
CA MET A 1 10.39 -21.45 25.37
C MET A 1 10.25 -20.14 24.61
N ALA A 2 11.12 -19.16 24.85
CA ALA A 2 11.00 -17.83 24.24
C ALA A 2 11.54 -17.82 22.81
N LEU A 3 10.84 -17.16 21.89
CA LEU A 3 11.27 -17.01 20.50
C LEU A 3 12.51 -16.09 20.43
N PRO A 4 13.52 -16.42 19.63
CA PRO A 4 14.71 -15.59 19.48
C PRO A 4 14.33 -14.22 18.91
N THR A 5 14.99 -13.16 19.41
CA THR A 5 14.75 -11.79 18.95
C THR A 5 15.15 -11.65 17.47
N ASN A 6 14.26 -11.08 16.66
CA ASN A 6 14.51 -10.90 15.24
C ASN A 6 15.62 -9.85 15.03
N LYS A 7 16.69 -10.21 14.31
CA LYS A 7 17.76 -9.27 13.97
C LYS A 7 17.29 -8.38 12.81
N THR A 8 17.38 -7.07 12.99
CA THR A 8 17.00 -6.10 11.97
C THR A 8 17.85 -6.27 10.70
N GLN A 9 17.20 -6.60 9.59
CA GLN A 9 17.84 -6.69 8.27
C GLN A 9 17.35 -5.53 7.40
N HIS A 10 18.27 -4.72 6.88
CA HIS A 10 17.95 -3.65 5.93
C HIS A 10 17.63 -4.25 4.56
N LYS A 11 16.46 -3.93 4.02
CA LYS A 11 16.06 -4.34 2.66
C LYS A 11 16.53 -3.29 1.66
N GLN A 12 17.17 -3.74 0.59
CA GLN A 12 17.59 -2.86 -0.50
C GLN A 12 16.38 -2.37 -1.29
N ALA A 13 16.42 -1.12 -1.72
CA ALA A 13 15.44 -0.58 -2.67
C ALA A 13 15.55 -1.31 -4.02
N LEU A 14 14.42 -1.43 -4.72
CA LEU A 14 14.36 -2.03 -6.05
C LEU A 14 15.03 -1.11 -7.07
N ASN A 15 15.78 -1.69 -8.00
CA ASN A 15 16.28 -0.96 -9.16
C ASN A 15 15.19 -0.85 -10.26
N PRO A 16 15.33 0.07 -11.24
CA PRO A 16 14.31 0.27 -12.29
C PRO A 16 13.96 -1.01 -13.07
N GLN A 17 14.93 -1.89 -13.31
CA GLN A 17 14.70 -3.16 -14.01
C GLN A 17 13.85 -4.13 -13.18
N GLN A 18 14.10 -4.18 -11.86
CA GLN A 18 13.32 -4.97 -10.92
C GLN A 18 11.91 -4.41 -10.76
N ILE A 19 11.74 -3.09 -10.80
CA ILE A 19 10.43 -2.42 -10.78
C ILE A 19 9.62 -2.82 -12.01
N GLY A 20 10.19 -2.72 -13.21
CA GLY A 20 9.50 -3.14 -14.44
C GLY A 20 9.07 -4.61 -14.40
N LYS A 21 9.94 -5.48 -13.87
CA LYS A 21 9.63 -6.90 -13.68
C LYS A 21 8.49 -7.10 -12.66
N LEU A 22 8.50 -6.36 -11.56
CA LEU A 22 7.47 -6.43 -10.52
C LEU A 22 6.09 -6.05 -11.08
N LEU A 23 6.00 -4.91 -11.78
CA LEU A 23 4.75 -4.45 -12.38
C LEU A 23 4.22 -5.43 -13.42
N SER A 24 5.11 -5.98 -14.25
CA SER A 24 4.76 -7.06 -15.19
C SER A 24 4.20 -8.29 -14.47
N CYS A 25 4.70 -8.61 -13.27
CA CYS A 25 4.19 -9.70 -12.46
C CYS A 25 2.79 -9.41 -11.86
N PHE A 26 2.44 -8.15 -11.59
CA PHE A 26 1.09 -7.80 -11.12
C PHE A 26 0.05 -8.10 -12.21
N ASP A 27 0.31 -7.65 -13.44
CA ASP A 27 -0.58 -7.88 -14.59
C ASP A 27 -0.73 -9.36 -14.94
N ASN A 28 0.35 -10.14 -14.82
CA ASN A 28 0.35 -11.57 -15.12
C ASN A 28 0.08 -12.46 -13.91
N SER A 29 -0.30 -11.87 -12.77
CA SER A 29 -0.58 -12.64 -11.56
C SER A 29 -1.82 -13.53 -11.76
N ARG A 30 -1.69 -14.82 -11.41
CA ARG A 30 -2.84 -15.75 -11.37
C ARG A 30 -3.64 -15.65 -10.06
N GLY A 31 -3.43 -14.59 -9.30
CA GLY A 31 -4.11 -14.34 -8.04
C GLY A 31 -5.58 -13.97 -8.25
N SER A 32 -6.33 -13.91 -7.16
CA SER A 32 -7.68 -13.36 -7.22
C SER A 32 -7.63 -11.87 -7.54
N TYR A 33 -8.71 -11.35 -8.13
CA TYR A 33 -8.80 -9.94 -8.50
C TYR A 33 -8.56 -9.02 -7.30
N GLN A 34 -9.07 -9.39 -6.11
CA GLN A 34 -8.91 -8.63 -4.87
C GLN A 34 -7.43 -8.45 -4.52
N VAL A 35 -6.64 -9.52 -4.57
CA VAL A 35 -5.21 -9.47 -4.23
C VAL A 35 -4.46 -8.61 -5.23
N ASN A 36 -4.80 -8.70 -6.52
CA ASN A 36 -4.16 -7.87 -7.54
C ASN A 36 -4.47 -6.38 -7.34
N TYR A 37 -5.74 -6.03 -7.10
CA TYR A 37 -6.12 -4.65 -6.81
C TYR A 37 -5.47 -4.12 -5.53
N CYS A 38 -5.36 -4.94 -4.47
CA CYS A 38 -4.63 -4.55 -3.27
C CYS A 38 -3.15 -4.28 -3.55
N MET A 39 -2.49 -5.11 -4.39
CA MET A 39 -1.10 -4.89 -4.79
C MET A 39 -0.93 -3.59 -5.56
N TRP A 40 -1.83 -3.29 -6.49
CA TRP A 40 -1.85 -2.01 -7.17
C TRP A 40 -2.07 -0.86 -6.20
N LEU A 41 -3.09 -0.95 -5.34
CA LEU A 41 -3.39 0.09 -4.38
C LEU A 41 -2.18 0.41 -3.48
N MET A 42 -1.50 -0.61 -2.96
CA MET A 42 -0.24 -0.45 -2.21
C MET A 42 0.87 0.20 -3.05
N TRP A 43 0.97 -0.14 -4.33
CA TRP A 43 1.98 0.46 -5.21
C TRP A 43 1.73 1.96 -5.42
N TRP A 44 0.47 2.35 -5.63
CA TRP A 44 0.10 3.74 -5.84
C TRP A 44 0.22 4.56 -4.55
N THR A 45 -0.30 4.07 -3.43
CA THR A 45 -0.43 4.87 -2.21
C THR A 45 0.69 4.65 -1.20
N LEU A 46 1.55 3.66 -1.42
CA LEU A 46 2.54 3.16 -0.46
C LEU A 46 1.93 2.72 0.88
N ALA A 47 0.63 2.42 0.89
CA ALA A 47 -0.06 1.86 2.05
C ALA A 47 0.53 0.51 2.43
N ARG A 48 0.47 0.20 3.72
CA ARG A 48 0.94 -1.08 4.23
C ARG A 48 -0.02 -2.20 3.81
N PRO A 49 0.45 -3.45 3.76
CA PRO A 49 -0.42 -4.58 3.43
C PRO A 49 -1.66 -4.66 4.30
N ALA A 50 -1.53 -4.46 5.62
CA ALA A 50 -2.68 -4.48 6.53
C ALA A 50 -3.71 -3.39 6.20
N GLU A 51 -3.24 -2.15 5.98
CA GLU A 51 -4.08 -1.00 5.64
C GLU A 51 -4.82 -1.22 4.30
N ALA A 52 -4.16 -1.79 3.29
CA ALA A 52 -4.79 -2.07 2.00
C ALA A 52 -5.79 -3.23 2.03
N THR A 53 -5.56 -4.25 2.88
CA THR A 53 -6.45 -5.41 2.98
C THR A 53 -7.68 -5.17 3.85
N GLU A 54 -7.59 -4.25 4.81
CA GLU A 54 -8.67 -3.90 5.75
C GLU A 54 -9.45 -2.65 5.31
N ALA A 55 -9.15 -2.12 4.13
CA ALA A 55 -9.81 -0.93 3.58
C ALA A 55 -11.30 -1.20 3.33
N GLU A 56 -12.15 -0.27 3.76
CA GLU A 56 -13.59 -0.32 3.55
C GLU A 56 -14.02 0.56 2.38
N TRP A 57 -15.06 0.17 1.65
CA TRP A 57 -15.58 0.96 0.52
C TRP A 57 -16.03 2.38 0.92
N THR A 58 -16.39 2.59 2.18
CA THR A 58 -16.79 3.88 2.76
C THR A 58 -15.64 4.88 2.87
N GLU A 59 -14.39 4.41 2.78
CA GLU A 59 -13.17 5.21 2.88
C GLU A 59 -12.71 5.80 1.52
N PHE A 60 -13.31 5.34 0.43
CA PHE A 60 -12.98 5.75 -0.93
C PHE A 60 -14.00 6.75 -1.47
N ASP A 61 -13.51 7.93 -1.83
CA ASP A 61 -14.23 8.88 -2.65
C ASP A 61 -13.72 8.74 -4.09
N LEU A 62 -14.44 7.95 -4.88
CA LEU A 62 -14.07 7.64 -6.26
C LEU A 62 -14.25 8.83 -7.20
N ASP A 63 -15.17 9.76 -6.88
CA ASP A 63 -15.40 10.97 -7.68
C ASP A 63 -14.19 11.91 -7.60
N ASN A 64 -13.58 12.02 -6.42
CA ASN A 64 -12.38 12.83 -6.20
C ASN A 64 -11.06 12.04 -6.28
N ALA A 65 -11.14 10.73 -6.53
CA ALA A 65 -10.03 9.79 -6.51
C ALA A 65 -9.20 9.87 -5.21
N LEU A 66 -9.91 9.93 -4.08
CA LEU A 66 -9.34 10.00 -2.73
C LEU A 66 -9.57 8.70 -1.97
N TRP A 67 -8.53 8.24 -1.28
CA TRP A 67 -8.64 7.21 -0.25
C TRP A 67 -8.17 7.78 1.09
N THR A 68 -9.00 7.61 2.12
CA THR A 68 -8.75 8.09 3.48
C THR A 68 -8.52 6.92 4.42
N ILE A 69 -7.29 6.73 4.91
CA ILE A 69 -6.97 5.65 5.85
C ILE A 69 -7.36 6.07 7.29
N PRO A 70 -8.21 5.32 8.00
CA PRO A 70 -8.60 5.66 9.37
C PRO A 70 -7.41 5.56 10.33
N ALA A 71 -7.34 6.48 11.29
CA ALA A 71 -6.30 6.49 12.32
C ALA A 71 -6.23 5.19 13.15
N ALA A 72 -7.36 4.48 13.27
CA ALA A 72 -7.43 3.20 14.00
C ALA A 72 -6.68 2.05 13.30
N GLN A 73 -6.50 2.11 11.97
CA GLN A 73 -5.77 1.10 11.19
C GLN A 73 -4.28 1.42 11.03
N MET A 74 -3.86 2.64 11.40
CA MET A 74 -2.46 3.03 11.34
C MET A 74 -1.67 2.27 12.42
N LYS A 75 -0.44 1.83 12.11
CA LYS A 75 0.47 1.34 13.16
C LYS A 75 0.57 2.39 14.27
N ALA A 76 0.29 1.95 15.49
CA ALA A 76 0.46 2.70 16.72
C ALA A 76 1.96 2.94 17.01
N GLU A 77 2.57 3.88 16.28
CA GLU A 77 3.71 4.64 16.77
C GLU A 77 3.27 6.10 16.76
N GLU A 78 3.06 6.59 17.97
CA GLU A 78 3.06 7.99 18.40
C GLU A 78 3.20 9.04 17.28
N ASN A 79 2.13 9.81 17.09
CA ASN A 79 2.12 11.12 16.44
C ASN A 79 2.03 11.17 14.90
N THR A 80 0.97 10.61 14.30
CA THR A 80 0.50 11.10 12.99
C THR A 80 -1.03 11.26 13.03
N LEU A 81 -1.47 12.47 13.39
CA LEU A 81 -2.89 12.87 13.48
C LEU A 81 -3.50 13.29 12.14
N PHE A 82 -2.87 12.96 11.01
CA PHE A 82 -3.32 13.41 9.70
C PHE A 82 -3.76 12.22 8.85
N PRO A 83 -5.07 11.96 8.69
CA PRO A 83 -5.57 11.12 7.61
C PRO A 83 -5.15 11.81 6.31
N TYR A 84 -4.16 11.26 5.60
CA TYR A 84 -3.71 11.84 4.34
C TYR A 84 -4.64 11.35 3.24
N PRO A 85 -5.42 12.24 2.58
CA PRO A 85 -6.17 11.85 1.41
C PRO A 85 -5.19 11.60 0.26
N PHE A 86 -5.01 10.35 -0.14
CA PHE A 86 -4.14 10.03 -1.29
C PHE A 86 -4.91 10.31 -2.58
N LYS A 87 -4.46 11.30 -3.36
CA LYS A 87 -5.13 11.71 -4.61
C LYS A 87 -4.46 11.09 -5.83
N LEU A 88 -5.12 10.10 -6.43
CA LEU A 88 -4.58 9.34 -7.57
C LEU A 88 -4.35 10.22 -8.81
N SER A 89 -5.17 11.26 -9.01
CA SER A 89 -5.12 12.11 -10.21
C SER A 89 -3.87 12.99 -10.33
N GLU A 90 -3.18 13.29 -9.23
CA GLU A 90 -1.99 14.15 -9.26
C GLU A 90 -0.72 13.38 -9.67
N CYS A 91 -0.67 12.07 -9.42
CA CYS A 91 0.48 11.23 -9.77
C CYS A 91 0.62 10.92 -11.27
N TYR A 92 -0.36 11.29 -12.10
CA TYR A 92 -0.36 11.03 -13.55
C TYR A 92 0.07 12.24 -14.41
N LYS A 93 0.58 13.31 -13.78
CA LYS A 93 0.81 14.60 -14.47
C LYS A 93 2.24 14.83 -14.98
N ASP A 94 3.08 13.80 -15.01
CA ASP A 94 4.46 13.85 -15.55
C ASP A 94 4.61 13.01 -16.83
#